data_AF-A0A942JG24-F1
#
_entry.id   AF-A0A942JG24-F1
#
_cell.length_a   1.000
_cell.length_b   1.000
_cell.length_c   1.000
_cell.angle_alpha   90.00
_cell.angle_beta   90.00
_cell.angle_gamma   90.00
#
_symmetry.space_group_name_H-M   'P 1'
#
loop_
_entity.id
_entity.type
_entity.pdbx_description
1 polymer ?
#
loop_
_entity_poly.entity_id
_entity_poly.type
_entity_poly.pdbx_seq_one_letter_code
_entity_poly.pdbx_strand_id
1 'polypeptide(L)'
;MNCEEIKISLHDFVDELLDDNHKREIEAHLKTCNNCFAEYKKIKKFFDKLKNMPYTIDAPANLVEILSGELLKKVVAEQQEERTKPKVKINKLKREQVKQEKLHKNSRGAFRKSRVTKSIFTTKISAPIAPRFGLDAKKTILTLLPLVLFAVGYFVYDFSLINSPWKVRTITGNVFINGQIRTTERWEENESLVTDNFSKAVINVPKTGRIEVDENSFLILLKAKDNGNRIKFLKGSIRVINSNLIPYLTIEVDNSLIYDRGGTFQITIDDNSYTYVKVEYGYLEIEQKGRKFFIDEGYICEVRPNTHPGVPYRVDAPDELKSEIRKLDYESGGDESVQKIISMATESDMLTLLGLIPKSSESYRSVLFNKISAYYPPPSGVTLAGIVKLDQDMLEKWWFEIEWQI
;
A
#
# COMPACT_ATOMS: atom_id res chain seq x y z
N MET A 1 21.53 12.21 -5.17
CA MET A 1 21.37 10.89 -4.53
C MET A 1 20.29 10.09 -5.24
N ASN A 2 20.46 8.77 -5.28
CA ASN A 2 19.41 7.85 -5.74
C ASN A 2 18.40 7.56 -4.61
N CYS A 3 17.25 6.97 -4.94
CA CYS A 3 16.21 6.66 -3.94
C CYS A 3 16.69 5.65 -2.87
N GLU A 4 17.60 4.74 -3.21
CA GLU A 4 18.11 3.72 -2.28
C GLU A 4 19.03 4.32 -1.21
N GLU A 5 19.94 5.21 -1.61
CA GLU A 5 20.83 5.96 -0.70
C GLU A 5 20.02 6.76 0.31
N ILE A 6 18.96 7.43 -0.16
CA ILE A 6 18.10 8.23 0.71
C ILE A 6 17.32 7.36 1.67
N LYS A 7 16.83 6.20 1.21
CA LYS A 7 16.15 5.26 2.09
C LYS A 7 17.04 4.74 3.20
N ILE A 8 18.33 4.54 2.91
CA ILE A 8 19.31 4.16 3.92
C ILE A 8 19.52 5.33 4.90
N SER A 9 19.70 6.55 4.40
CA SER A 9 20.02 7.73 5.23
C SER A 9 18.80 8.39 5.91
N LEU A 10 17.58 7.92 5.62
CA LEU A 10 16.34 8.53 6.13
C LEU A 10 16.20 8.44 7.66
N HIS A 11 16.72 7.39 8.28
CA HIS A 11 16.73 7.26 9.74
C HIS A 11 17.65 8.29 10.39
N ASP A 12 18.91 8.38 9.93
CA ASP A 12 19.88 9.39 10.39
C ASP A 12 19.38 10.81 10.15
N PHE A 13 18.64 11.03 9.05
CA PHE A 13 18.02 12.32 8.75
C PHE A 13 16.95 12.71 9.77
N VAL A 14 16.09 11.77 10.17
CA VAL A 14 15.03 12.01 11.17
C VAL A 14 15.61 12.16 12.58
N ASP A 15 16.70 11.46 12.88
CA ASP A 15 17.41 11.55 14.16
C ASP A 15 18.38 12.75 14.23
N GLU A 16 18.41 13.61 13.21
CA GLU A 16 19.30 14.78 13.09
C GLU A 16 20.81 14.44 13.22
N LEU A 17 21.22 13.25 12.79
CA LEU A 17 22.59 12.74 12.89
C LEU A 17 23.46 13.05 11.65
N LEU A 18 22.86 13.55 10.57
CA LEU A 18 23.57 13.88 9.33
C LEU A 18 24.18 15.28 9.36
N ASP A 19 25.32 15.45 8.66
CA ASP A 19 25.89 16.78 8.45
C ASP A 19 25.04 17.64 7.50
N ASP A 20 25.26 18.95 7.56
CA ASP A 20 24.48 19.96 6.82
C ASP A 20 24.44 19.74 5.30
N ASN A 21 25.50 19.16 4.70
CA ASN A 21 25.53 18.93 3.26
C ASN A 21 24.63 17.75 2.89
N HIS A 22 24.78 16.61 3.57
CA HIS A 22 23.90 15.45 3.34
C HIS A 22 22.44 15.77 3.67
N LYS A 23 22.19 16.59 4.70
CA LYS A 23 20.84 17.06 5.04
C LYS A 23 20.19 17.79 3.86
N ARG A 24 20.89 18.76 3.26
CA ARG A 24 20.40 19.52 2.10
C ARG A 24 20.19 18.65 0.86
N GLU A 25 21.06 17.67 0.62
CA GLU A 25 20.92 16.75 -0.51
C GLU A 25 19.68 15.86 -0.37
N ILE A 26 19.43 15.35 0.84
CA ILE A 26 18.24 14.58 1.15
C ILE A 26 17.00 15.45 1.02
N GLU A 27 16.96 16.65 1.62
CA GLU A 27 15.84 17.59 1.48
C GLU A 27 15.52 17.90 0.02
N ALA A 28 16.53 18.20 -0.80
CA ALA A 28 16.35 18.48 -2.22
C ALA A 28 15.73 17.31 -2.99
N HIS A 29 16.12 16.07 -2.66
CA HIS A 29 15.53 14.90 -3.29
C HIS A 29 14.13 14.61 -2.76
N LEU A 30 13.91 14.70 -1.45
CA LEU A 30 12.60 14.44 -0.86
C LEU A 30 11.54 15.43 -1.40
N LYS A 31 11.92 16.68 -1.68
CA LYS A 31 11.05 17.67 -2.37
C LYS A 31 10.67 17.30 -3.81
N THR A 32 11.44 16.44 -4.47
CA THR A 32 11.23 16.07 -5.88
C THR A 32 10.75 14.64 -6.07
N CYS A 33 10.90 13.79 -5.06
CA CYS A 33 10.53 12.39 -5.11
C CYS A 33 9.42 12.06 -4.10
N ASN A 34 8.19 11.99 -4.63
CA ASN A 34 6.97 11.64 -3.88
C ASN A 34 7.11 10.36 -3.06
N ASN A 35 7.82 9.36 -3.58
CA ASN A 35 8.00 8.07 -2.91
C ASN A 35 8.90 8.18 -1.67
N CYS A 36 10.09 8.77 -1.83
CA CYS A 36 11.03 8.93 -0.71
C CYS A 36 10.41 9.81 0.39
N PHE A 37 9.61 10.81 -0.01
CA PHE A 37 8.87 11.63 0.93
C PHE A 37 7.75 10.87 1.66
N ALA A 38 7.00 10.02 0.97
CA ALA A 38 6.01 9.16 1.63
C ALA A 38 6.64 8.23 2.68
N GLU A 39 7.87 7.76 2.48
CA GLU A 39 8.62 6.99 3.50
C GLU A 39 9.07 7.86 4.66
N TYR A 40 9.61 9.05 4.38
CA TYR A 40 9.97 10.03 5.41
C TYR A 40 8.79 10.32 6.35
N LYS A 41 7.59 10.57 5.81
CA LYS A 41 6.38 10.85 6.60
C LYS A 41 5.99 9.66 7.49
N LYS A 42 6.28 8.40 7.09
CA LYS A 42 5.99 7.19 7.90
C LYS A 42 6.90 7.18 9.11
N ILE A 43 8.18 7.42 8.88
CA ILE A 43 9.21 7.45 9.91
C ILE A 43 8.94 8.61 10.88
N LYS A 44 8.72 9.83 10.37
CA LYS A 44 8.36 11.02 11.16
C LYS A 44 7.15 10.75 12.06
N LYS A 45 6.04 10.26 11.50
CA LYS A 45 4.81 9.92 12.25
C LYS A 45 5.05 8.84 13.31
N PHE A 46 5.90 7.86 13.03
CA PHE A 46 6.28 6.83 14.01
C PHE A 46 7.03 7.46 15.19
N PHE A 47 8.03 8.30 14.92
CA PHE A 47 8.78 9.00 15.98
C PHE A 47 7.93 10.02 16.74
N ASP A 48 7.03 10.74 16.08
CA ASP A 48 6.09 11.65 16.74
C ASP A 48 5.14 10.89 17.68
N LYS A 49 4.69 9.69 17.30
CA LYS A 49 3.92 8.82 18.19
C LYS A 49 4.75 8.30 19.37
N LEU A 50 6.02 7.97 19.15
CA LEU A 50 6.93 7.56 20.23
C LEU A 50 7.17 8.69 21.23
N LYS A 51 7.40 9.92 20.75
CA LYS A 51 7.57 11.11 21.60
C LYS A 51 6.34 11.39 22.46
N ASN A 52 5.16 11.10 21.93
CA ASN A 52 3.87 11.30 22.61
C ASN A 52 3.39 10.07 23.40
N MET A 53 4.19 9.00 23.50
CA MET A 53 3.83 7.82 24.29
C MET A 53 4.01 8.12 25.79
N PRO A 54 3.04 7.82 26.65
CA PRO A 54 3.20 7.99 28.09
C PRO A 54 4.35 7.11 28.58
N TYR A 55 5.36 7.73 29.19
CA TYR A 55 6.55 7.07 29.74
C TYR A 55 6.25 6.12 30.91
N THR A 56 5.05 6.23 31.49
CA THR A 56 4.60 5.43 32.62
C THR A 56 3.25 4.81 32.28
N ILE A 57 3.26 3.54 31.93
CA ILE A 57 2.06 2.70 32.02
C ILE A 57 2.00 2.25 33.47
N ASP A 58 1.16 2.88 34.28
CA ASP A 58 0.90 2.40 35.63
C ASP A 58 0.30 1.00 35.51
N ALA A 59 1.03 0.00 36.00
CA ALA A 59 0.54 -1.36 36.02
C ALA A 59 -0.76 -1.39 36.85
N PRO A 60 -1.82 -2.09 36.39
CA PRO A 60 -3.03 -2.23 37.17
C PRO A 60 -2.66 -2.79 38.55
N ALA A 61 -3.17 -2.19 39.63
CA ALA A 61 -2.81 -2.55 41.01
C ALA A 61 -2.90 -4.07 41.29
N ASN A 62 -3.79 -4.76 40.55
CA ASN A 62 -4.11 -6.16 40.75
C ASN A 62 -3.28 -7.11 39.86
N LEU A 63 -2.42 -6.59 38.97
CA LEU A 63 -1.63 -7.43 38.04
C LEU A 63 -0.67 -8.35 38.79
N VAL A 64 -0.05 -7.83 39.86
CA VAL A 64 0.87 -8.59 40.72
C VAL A 64 0.12 -9.70 41.47
N GLU A 65 -1.10 -9.43 41.93
CA GLU A 65 -1.96 -10.42 42.59
C GLU A 65 -2.42 -11.51 41.62
N ILE A 66 -2.80 -11.13 40.40
CA ILE A 66 -3.22 -12.09 39.36
C ILE A 66 -2.04 -12.98 38.96
N LEU A 67 -0.87 -12.40 38.69
CA LEU A 67 0.32 -13.14 38.28
C LEU A 67 0.82 -14.06 39.39
N SER A 68 0.85 -13.59 40.64
CA SER A 68 1.23 -14.44 41.78
C SER A 68 0.23 -15.58 41.99
N GLY A 69 -1.08 -15.32 41.83
CA GLY A 69 -2.12 -16.35 41.90
C GLY A 69 -2.01 -17.42 40.81
N GLU A 70 -1.74 -17.04 39.57
CA GLU A 70 -1.54 -18.00 38.48
C GLU A 70 -0.23 -18.78 38.62
N LEU A 71 0.87 -18.14 39.02
CA LEU A 71 2.14 -18.82 39.25
C LEU A 71 2.02 -19.84 40.39
N LEU A 72 1.33 -19.50 41.48
CA LEU A 72 1.05 -20.45 42.57
C LEU A 72 0.21 -21.64 42.10
N LYS A 73 -0.83 -21.41 41.30
CA LYS A 73 -1.63 -22.49 40.72
C LYS A 73 -0.80 -23.41 39.83
N LYS A 74 0.13 -22.84 39.05
CA LYS A 74 1.00 -23.60 38.14
C LYS A 74 2.01 -24.46 38.90
N VAL A 75 2.61 -23.92 39.96
CA VAL A 75 3.52 -24.67 40.86
C VAL A 75 2.78 -25.82 41.56
N VAL A 76 1.55 -25.60 42.02
CA VAL A 76 0.73 -26.65 42.64
C VAL A 76 0.35 -27.74 41.63
N ALA A 77 0.01 -27.36 40.40
CA ALA A 77 -0.29 -28.31 39.32
C ALA A 77 0.94 -29.16 38.94
N GLU A 78 2.12 -28.54 38.82
CA GLU A 78 3.38 -29.25 38.54
C GLU A 78 3.76 -30.23 39.67
N GLN A 79 3.55 -29.85 40.94
CA GLN A 79 3.78 -30.74 42.08
C GLN A 79 2.80 -31.93 42.13
N GLN A 80 1.57 -31.77 41.64
CA GLN A 80 0.60 -32.86 41.55
C GLN A 80 0.90 -33.82 40.38
N GLU A 81 1.42 -33.31 39.27
CA GLU A 81 1.87 -34.13 38.14
C GLU A 81 3.15 -34.92 38.45
N GLU A 82 4.08 -34.40 39.25
CA GLU A 82 5.26 -35.17 39.68
C GLU A 82 4.91 -36.35 40.60
N ARG A 83 3.86 -36.21 41.43
CA ARG A 83 3.41 -37.29 42.34
C ARG A 83 2.70 -38.43 41.61
N THR A 84 2.19 -38.21 40.40
CA THR A 84 1.37 -39.19 39.66
C THR A 84 2.12 -39.95 38.57
N LYS A 85 3.39 -39.61 38.28
CA LYS A 85 4.18 -40.34 37.27
C LYS A 85 4.63 -41.72 37.81
N PRO A 86 4.28 -42.84 37.15
CA PRO A 86 4.74 -44.16 37.57
C PRO A 86 6.25 -44.32 37.38
N LYS A 87 6.95 -44.90 38.36
CA LYS A 87 8.40 -45.13 38.33
C LYS A 87 8.79 -45.96 37.10
N VAL A 88 9.51 -45.32 36.17
CA VAL A 88 10.05 -45.96 34.96
C VAL A 88 11.02 -47.08 35.35
N LYS A 89 10.78 -48.31 34.87
CA LYS A 89 11.66 -49.46 35.11
C LYS A 89 12.95 -49.33 34.29
N ILE A 90 13.97 -48.69 34.88
CA ILE A 90 15.30 -48.40 34.30
C ILE A 90 15.94 -49.62 33.62
N ASN A 91 15.72 -50.84 34.14
CA ASN A 91 16.27 -52.07 33.59
C ASN A 91 15.70 -52.45 32.21
N LYS A 92 14.48 -52.01 31.87
CA LYS A 92 13.86 -52.29 30.57
C LYS A 92 14.46 -51.40 29.47
N LEU A 93 14.72 -50.13 29.79
CA LEU A 93 15.38 -49.16 28.91
C LEU A 93 16.83 -49.55 28.58
N LYS A 94 17.62 -49.97 29.59
CA LYS A 94 19.00 -50.44 29.36
C LYS A 94 19.05 -51.67 28.43
N ARG A 95 18.06 -52.57 28.50
CA ARG A 95 17.97 -53.75 27.63
C ARG A 95 17.65 -53.38 26.17
N GLU A 96 16.84 -52.35 25.94
CA GLU A 96 16.53 -51.87 24.59
C GLU A 96 17.70 -51.14 23.94
N GLN A 97 18.44 -50.32 24.69
CA GLN A 97 19.65 -49.65 24.19
C GLN A 97 20.72 -50.64 23.71
N VAL A 98 21.01 -51.69 24.49
CA VAL A 98 21.98 -52.73 24.09
C VAL A 98 21.52 -53.48 22.83
N LYS A 99 20.20 -53.64 22.64
CA LYS A 99 19.63 -54.27 21.46
C LYS A 99 19.81 -53.40 20.20
N GLN A 100 19.63 -52.09 20.33
CA GLN A 100 19.84 -51.13 19.24
C GLN A 100 21.32 -50.98 18.85
N GLU A 101 22.25 -50.95 19.82
CA GLU A 101 23.69 -50.91 19.51
C GLU A 101 24.18 -52.13 18.72
N LYS A 102 23.65 -53.33 19.00
CA LYS A 102 23.97 -54.54 18.24
C LYS A 102 23.50 -54.45 16.78
N LEU A 103 22.34 -53.85 16.54
CA LEU A 103 21.81 -53.64 15.18
C LEU A 103 22.68 -52.66 14.37
N HIS A 104 23.17 -51.59 15.01
CA HIS A 104 24.05 -50.60 14.36
C HIS A 104 25.47 -51.11 14.06
N LYS A 105 25.99 -52.08 14.83
CA LYS A 105 27.28 -52.71 14.51
C LYS A 105 27.18 -53.66 13.30
N ASN A 106 26.05 -54.33 13.13
CA ASN A 106 25.84 -55.24 11.99
C ASN A 106 25.64 -54.51 10.65
N SER A 107 25.11 -53.29 10.65
CA SER A 107 24.91 -52.51 9.41
C SER A 107 26.19 -51.88 8.85
N ARG A 108 27.25 -51.73 9.66
CA ARG A 108 28.53 -51.12 9.24
C ARG A 108 29.48 -52.08 8.51
N GLY A 109 29.21 -53.39 8.49
CA GLY A 109 30.02 -54.40 7.81
C GLY A 109 29.69 -54.64 6.32
N ALA A 110 28.69 -53.95 5.77
CA ALA A 110 28.11 -54.26 4.46
C ALA A 110 28.59 -53.38 3.29
N PHE A 111 29.67 -52.61 3.42
CA PHE A 111 30.26 -51.88 2.28
C PHE A 111 31.31 -52.73 1.56
N ARG A 112 30.83 -53.67 0.74
CA ARG A 112 31.65 -54.46 -0.20
C ARG A 112 31.58 -53.81 -1.60
N LYS A 113 32.77 -53.53 -2.13
CA LYS A 113 33.13 -52.96 -3.43
C LYS A 113 32.22 -53.39 -4.62
N SER A 114 31.65 -52.44 -5.35
CA SER A 114 31.03 -52.69 -6.66
C SER A 114 32.03 -52.46 -7.80
N ARG A 115 32.53 -53.55 -8.39
CA ARG A 115 33.07 -53.59 -9.75
C ARG A 115 31.95 -54.02 -10.68
N VAL A 116 31.50 -53.16 -11.61
CA VAL A 116 30.80 -53.61 -12.82
C VAL A 116 31.28 -52.80 -14.02
N THR A 117 31.43 -53.53 -15.11
CA THR A 117 32.36 -53.38 -16.22
C THR A 117 31.63 -52.90 -17.48
N LYS A 118 32.44 -52.39 -18.42
CA LYS A 118 32.15 -52.05 -19.82
C LYS A 118 31.33 -53.11 -20.58
N SER A 119 30.58 -52.67 -21.59
CA SER A 119 30.84 -52.92 -23.04
C SER A 119 29.61 -53.23 -23.92
N ILE A 120 29.74 -52.87 -25.21
CA ILE A 120 28.99 -53.31 -26.41
C ILE A 120 27.69 -52.50 -26.65
N PHE A 121 27.54 -51.69 -27.72
CA PHE A 121 27.52 -52.10 -29.12
C PHE A 121 28.12 -51.07 -30.09
N THR A 122 29.04 -51.56 -30.92
CA THR A 122 29.42 -50.99 -32.21
C THR A 122 28.74 -51.80 -33.30
N THR A 123 28.02 -51.16 -34.21
CA THR A 123 27.79 -51.69 -35.55
C THR A 123 27.65 -50.54 -36.54
N LYS A 124 28.61 -50.45 -37.45
CA LYS A 124 28.61 -49.59 -38.63
C LYS A 124 27.74 -50.24 -39.71
N ILE A 125 26.84 -49.47 -40.33
CA ILE A 125 26.30 -49.75 -41.65
C ILE A 125 26.54 -48.53 -42.53
N SER A 126 26.94 -48.83 -43.76
CA SER A 126 27.58 -48.00 -44.77
C SER A 126 26.60 -47.28 -45.71
N ALA A 127 27.04 -46.06 -46.08
CA ALA A 127 26.85 -45.35 -47.36
C ALA A 127 25.52 -44.63 -47.69
N PRO A 128 25.57 -43.52 -48.45
CA PRO A 128 24.76 -42.34 -48.19
C PRO A 128 23.62 -42.15 -49.19
N ILE A 129 22.45 -41.80 -48.69
CA ILE A 129 21.40 -41.12 -49.47
C ILE A 129 21.38 -39.70 -48.93
N ALA A 130 21.73 -38.73 -49.77
CA ALA A 130 21.76 -37.32 -49.38
C ALA A 130 20.34 -36.76 -49.31
N PRO A 131 19.81 -36.37 -48.13
CA PRO A 131 18.79 -35.33 -48.10
C PRO A 131 19.53 -34.01 -48.20
N ARG A 132 19.38 -33.32 -49.33
CA ARG A 132 19.75 -31.91 -49.46
C ARG A 132 18.77 -31.08 -48.64
N PHE A 133 18.99 -31.06 -47.32
CA PHE A 133 18.65 -30.02 -46.33
C PHE A 133 19.11 -30.56 -44.96
N GLY A 134 20.41 -30.88 -44.85
CA GLY A 134 21.04 -31.23 -43.59
C GLY A 134 21.35 -29.96 -42.82
N LEU A 135 20.36 -29.44 -42.07
CA LEU A 135 20.65 -28.48 -41.02
C LEU A 135 21.62 -29.16 -40.05
N ASP A 136 22.85 -28.66 -39.97
CA ASP A 136 23.86 -29.13 -39.02
C ASP A 136 23.32 -28.91 -37.61
N ALA A 137 22.82 -29.99 -36.98
CA ALA A 137 22.02 -29.93 -35.76
C ALA A 137 22.72 -29.14 -34.64
N LYS A 138 24.06 -29.16 -34.60
CA LYS A 138 24.83 -28.36 -33.64
C LYS A 138 24.78 -26.87 -33.95
N LYS A 139 24.88 -26.49 -35.22
CA LYS A 139 24.83 -25.09 -35.65
C LYS A 139 23.41 -24.52 -35.56
N THR A 140 22.38 -25.30 -35.85
CA THR A 140 20.99 -24.85 -35.68
C THR A 140 20.56 -24.75 -34.23
N ILE A 141 21.00 -25.65 -33.37
CA ILE A 141 20.76 -25.51 -31.92
C ILE A 141 21.49 -24.26 -31.40
N LEU A 142 22.73 -24.01 -31.82
CA LEU A 142 23.49 -22.84 -31.36
C LEU A 142 22.87 -21.51 -31.84
N THR A 143 22.25 -21.46 -33.02
CA THR A 143 21.57 -20.25 -33.51
C THR A 143 20.17 -20.08 -32.95
N LEU A 144 19.43 -21.15 -32.67
CA LEU A 144 18.07 -21.08 -32.15
C LEU A 144 18.01 -20.97 -30.62
N LEU A 145 19.00 -21.49 -29.89
CA LEU A 145 19.03 -21.46 -28.41
C LEU A 145 18.92 -20.03 -27.84
N PRO A 146 19.65 -19.01 -28.35
CA PRO A 146 19.46 -17.64 -27.89
C PRO A 146 18.04 -17.12 -28.15
N LEU A 147 17.47 -17.41 -29.32
CA LEU A 147 16.12 -16.99 -29.70
C LEU A 147 15.05 -17.63 -28.81
N VAL A 148 15.21 -18.92 -28.48
CA VAL A 148 14.36 -19.63 -27.54
C VAL A 148 14.52 -19.06 -26.12
N LEU A 149 15.75 -18.75 -25.69
CA LEU A 149 15.99 -18.12 -24.39
C LEU A 149 15.38 -16.72 -24.31
N PHE A 150 15.45 -15.91 -25.36
CA PHE A 150 14.76 -14.62 -25.43
C PHE A 150 13.24 -14.78 -25.40
N ALA A 151 12.69 -15.77 -26.13
CA ALA A 151 11.25 -16.05 -26.11
C ALA A 151 10.80 -16.51 -24.72
N VAL A 152 11.51 -17.46 -24.10
CA VAL A 152 11.24 -17.92 -22.72
C VAL A 152 11.39 -16.78 -21.73
N GLY A 153 12.44 -15.97 -21.84
CA GLY A 153 12.66 -14.79 -21.00
C GLY A 153 11.53 -13.77 -21.12
N TYR A 154 11.05 -13.52 -22.35
CA TYR A 154 9.88 -12.69 -22.61
C TYR A 154 8.61 -13.27 -21.98
N PHE A 155 8.35 -14.57 -22.13
CA PHE A 155 7.20 -15.23 -21.52
C PHE A 155 7.25 -15.18 -19.98
N VAL A 156 8.42 -15.40 -19.38
CA VAL A 156 8.60 -15.28 -17.92
C VAL A 156 8.36 -13.84 -17.46
N TYR A 157 8.88 -12.85 -18.21
CA TYR A 157 8.66 -11.45 -17.93
C TYR A 157 7.18 -11.06 -18.04
N ASP A 158 6.50 -11.39 -19.14
CA ASP A 158 5.07 -11.11 -19.33
C ASP A 158 4.21 -11.78 -18.24
N PHE A 159 4.54 -13.01 -17.85
CA PHE A 159 3.85 -13.70 -16.77
C PHE A 159 4.08 -13.03 -15.40
N SER A 160 5.25 -12.42 -15.18
CA SER A 160 5.56 -11.68 -13.94
C SER A 160 4.81 -10.36 -13.79
N LEU A 161 4.22 -9.85 -14.88
CA LEU A 161 3.38 -8.65 -14.92
C LEU A 161 1.91 -8.93 -14.60
N ILE A 162 1.51 -10.20 -14.53
CA ILE A 162 0.15 -10.60 -14.14
C ILE A 162 0.01 -10.46 -12.63
N ASN A 163 -0.86 -9.54 -12.20
CA ASN A 163 -1.30 -9.36 -10.83
C ASN A 163 -2.68 -10.01 -10.58
N SER A 164 -3.24 -10.76 -11.53
CA SER A 164 -4.51 -11.48 -11.43
C SER A 164 -4.30 -12.98 -11.11
N PRO A 165 -5.21 -13.66 -10.40
CA PRO A 165 -6.37 -13.12 -9.68
C PRO A 165 -5.98 -12.44 -8.37
N TRP A 166 -6.77 -11.43 -7.97
CA TRP A 166 -6.65 -10.83 -6.64
C TRP A 166 -7.20 -11.78 -5.59
N LYS A 167 -6.61 -11.77 -4.39
CA LYS A 167 -7.06 -12.65 -3.32
C LYS A 167 -8.10 -11.97 -2.46
N VAL A 168 -9.26 -12.60 -2.25
CA VAL A 168 -10.35 -12.08 -1.44
C VAL A 168 -10.56 -12.98 -0.23
N ARG A 169 -10.49 -12.41 0.97
CA ARG A 169 -10.76 -13.11 2.22
C ARG A 169 -11.99 -12.51 2.88
N THR A 170 -13.03 -13.31 3.04
CA THR A 170 -14.22 -12.93 3.79
C THR A 170 -13.89 -12.81 5.28
N ILE A 171 -14.27 -11.70 5.91
CA ILE A 171 -14.14 -11.50 7.36
C ILE A 171 -15.43 -11.98 8.04
N THR A 172 -16.57 -11.51 7.53
CA THR A 172 -17.91 -11.81 8.02
C THR A 172 -18.87 -11.96 6.85
N GLY A 173 -19.95 -12.72 7.04
CA GLY A 173 -21.04 -12.87 6.07
C GLY A 173 -20.66 -13.66 4.81
N ASN A 174 -21.33 -13.35 3.70
CA ASN A 174 -21.14 -13.97 2.39
C ASN A 174 -20.81 -12.90 1.35
N VAL A 175 -19.60 -12.97 0.80
CA VAL A 175 -19.16 -12.10 -0.30
C VAL A 175 -19.60 -12.73 -1.62
N PHE A 176 -20.29 -11.96 -2.45
CA PHE A 176 -20.73 -12.40 -3.76
C PHE A 176 -19.70 -11.95 -4.81
N ILE A 177 -19.10 -12.91 -5.51
CA ILE A 177 -18.21 -12.65 -6.63
C ILE A 177 -18.94 -13.05 -7.91
N ASN A 178 -19.16 -12.09 -8.81
CA ASN A 178 -19.93 -12.27 -10.04
C ASN A 178 -21.32 -12.93 -9.80
N GLY A 179 -22.00 -12.49 -8.73
CA GLY A 179 -23.34 -12.98 -8.36
C GLY A 179 -23.38 -14.36 -7.68
N GLN A 180 -22.23 -14.99 -7.43
CA GLN A 180 -22.15 -16.29 -6.76
C GLN A 180 -21.39 -16.18 -5.45
N ILE A 181 -21.84 -16.93 -4.43
CA ILE A 181 -21.06 -17.12 -3.20
C ILE A 181 -19.91 -18.07 -3.57
N ARG A 182 -18.71 -17.52 -3.79
CA ARG A 182 -17.52 -18.31 -4.09
C ARG A 182 -16.78 -18.61 -2.79
N THR A 183 -16.51 -19.90 -2.57
CA THR A 183 -15.53 -20.35 -1.57
C THR A 183 -14.09 -20.10 -2.01
N THR A 184 -13.88 -19.81 -3.29
CA THR A 184 -12.56 -19.47 -3.83
C THR A 184 -12.22 -18.04 -3.49
N GLU A 185 -11.08 -17.85 -2.83
CA GLU A 185 -10.50 -16.54 -2.49
C GLU A 185 -9.95 -15.78 -3.71
N ARG A 186 -10.54 -15.89 -4.89
CA ARG A 186 -10.00 -15.32 -6.15
C ARG A 186 -11.01 -14.38 -6.79
N TRP A 187 -10.52 -13.23 -7.23
CA TRP A 187 -11.28 -12.20 -7.96
C TRP A 187 -10.52 -11.83 -9.24
N GLU A 188 -11.17 -12.02 -10.38
CA GLU A 188 -10.60 -11.88 -11.72
C GLU A 188 -11.07 -10.59 -12.42
N GLU A 189 -10.37 -10.21 -13.50
CA GLU A 189 -10.72 -9.02 -14.27
C GLU A 189 -12.15 -9.13 -14.83
N ASN A 190 -12.88 -8.02 -14.75
CA ASN A 190 -14.30 -7.85 -15.07
C ASN A 190 -15.29 -8.57 -14.15
N GLU A 191 -14.84 -9.25 -13.09
CA GLU A 191 -15.75 -9.78 -12.07
C GLU A 191 -16.19 -8.67 -11.10
N SER A 192 -17.44 -8.73 -10.65
CA SER A 192 -17.95 -7.90 -9.56
C SER A 192 -17.69 -8.52 -8.20
N LEU A 193 -17.46 -7.69 -7.19
CA LEU A 193 -17.45 -8.07 -5.77
C LEU A 193 -18.51 -7.26 -5.04
N VAL A 194 -19.43 -7.95 -4.37
CA VAL A 194 -20.54 -7.34 -3.64
C VAL A 194 -20.59 -7.87 -2.21
N THR A 195 -20.69 -6.96 -1.25
CA THR A 195 -20.97 -7.26 0.16
C THR A 195 -22.39 -6.83 0.51
N ASP A 196 -23.10 -7.66 1.28
CA ASP A 196 -24.41 -7.30 1.84
C ASP A 196 -24.29 -6.45 3.11
N ASN A 197 -25.38 -6.29 3.85
CA ASN A 197 -25.47 -5.46 5.05
C ASN A 197 -24.75 -6.02 6.30
N PHE A 198 -24.12 -7.19 6.21
CA PHE A 198 -23.36 -7.81 7.30
C PHE A 198 -21.99 -8.36 6.85
N SER A 199 -21.77 -8.40 5.54
CA SER A 199 -20.58 -8.98 4.95
C SER A 199 -19.45 -7.97 4.86
N LYS A 200 -18.25 -8.39 5.26
CA LYS A 200 -17.02 -7.63 5.09
C LYS A 200 -15.96 -8.50 4.44
N ALA A 201 -15.08 -7.89 3.65
CA ALA A 201 -14.01 -8.59 2.96
C ALA A 201 -12.67 -7.85 3.05
N VAL A 202 -11.58 -8.60 2.89
CA VAL A 202 -10.26 -8.03 2.63
C VAL A 202 -9.79 -8.51 1.27
N ILE A 203 -9.41 -7.57 0.41
CA ILE A 203 -8.84 -7.82 -0.90
C ILE A 203 -7.34 -7.55 -0.82
N ASN A 204 -6.52 -8.54 -1.15
CA ASN A 204 -5.08 -8.37 -1.26
C ASN A 204 -4.75 -7.96 -2.70
N VAL A 205 -4.18 -6.76 -2.84
CA VAL A 205 -3.81 -6.17 -4.12
C VAL A 205 -2.30 -6.38 -4.34
N PRO A 206 -1.89 -7.20 -5.32
CA PRO A 206 -0.48 -7.51 -5.51
C PRO A 206 0.36 -6.25 -5.77
N LYS A 207 1.54 -6.20 -5.14
CA LYS A 207 2.49 -5.08 -5.22
C LYS A 207 1.86 -3.73 -4.82
N THR A 208 0.80 -3.70 -3.99
CA THR A 208 0.26 -2.45 -3.43
C THR A 208 0.01 -2.60 -1.93
N GLY A 209 -0.94 -3.45 -1.55
CA GLY A 209 -1.36 -3.56 -0.17
C GLY A 209 -2.68 -4.30 -0.06
N ARG A 210 -3.60 -3.76 0.73
CA ARG A 210 -4.93 -4.36 0.91
C ARG A 210 -6.05 -3.33 0.89
N ILE A 211 -7.22 -3.78 0.47
CA ILE A 211 -8.47 -3.03 0.52
C ILE A 211 -9.39 -3.76 1.50
N GLU A 212 -9.74 -3.10 2.59
CA GLU A 212 -10.79 -3.50 3.52
C GLU A 212 -12.11 -3.01 2.93
N VAL A 213 -13.06 -3.92 2.70
CA VAL A 213 -14.37 -3.64 2.10
C VAL A 213 -15.43 -3.85 3.16
N ASP A 214 -16.18 -2.79 3.44
CA ASP A 214 -17.26 -2.79 4.42
C ASP A 214 -18.59 -3.29 3.82
N GLU A 215 -19.63 -3.29 4.64
CA GLU A 215 -20.98 -3.70 4.27
C GLU A 215 -21.53 -2.84 3.12
N ASN A 216 -22.47 -3.42 2.35
CA ASN A 216 -23.19 -2.76 1.26
C ASN A 216 -22.28 -2.15 0.18
N SER A 217 -21.16 -2.81 -0.11
CA SER A 217 -20.17 -2.33 -1.07
C SER A 217 -20.23 -3.06 -2.40
N PHE A 218 -19.96 -2.33 -3.49
CA PHE A 218 -19.91 -2.87 -4.83
C PHE A 218 -18.68 -2.37 -5.58
N LEU A 219 -17.80 -3.31 -5.94
CA LEU A 219 -16.60 -3.09 -6.72
C LEU A 219 -16.60 -3.93 -8.02
N ILE A 220 -15.86 -3.48 -9.02
CA ILE A 220 -15.52 -4.24 -10.23
C ILE A 220 -14.01 -4.18 -10.43
N LEU A 221 -13.35 -5.32 -10.65
CA LEU A 221 -11.93 -5.35 -10.97
C LEU A 221 -11.78 -5.04 -12.46
N LEU A 222 -11.19 -3.89 -12.79
CA LEU A 222 -11.03 -3.47 -14.19
C LEU A 222 -9.72 -3.93 -14.79
N LYS A 223 -8.63 -3.91 -14.00
CA LYS A 223 -7.30 -4.27 -14.49
C LYS A 223 -6.42 -4.83 -13.37
N ALA A 224 -5.70 -5.90 -13.69
CA ALA A 224 -4.75 -6.58 -12.83
C ALA A 224 -3.55 -7.13 -13.65
N LYS A 225 -3.15 -6.46 -14.75
CA LYS A 225 -1.96 -6.78 -15.56
C LYS A 225 -1.14 -5.51 -15.86
N ASP A 226 0.13 -5.66 -16.24
CA ASP A 226 1.02 -4.62 -16.80
C ASP A 226 1.29 -3.47 -15.82
N ASN A 227 1.60 -3.81 -14.57
CA ASN A 227 1.81 -2.84 -13.49
C ASN A 227 0.60 -1.90 -13.23
N GLY A 228 -0.61 -2.28 -13.65
CA GLY A 228 -1.83 -1.54 -13.36
C GLY A 228 -2.76 -2.34 -12.45
N ASN A 229 -3.12 -1.77 -11.31
CA ASN A 229 -4.20 -2.25 -10.47
C ASN A 229 -5.34 -1.23 -10.58
N ARG A 230 -6.46 -1.60 -11.19
CA ARG A 230 -7.60 -0.68 -11.36
C ARG A 230 -8.89 -1.33 -10.93
N ILE A 231 -9.64 -0.64 -10.09
CA ILE A 231 -11.00 -1.01 -9.69
C ILE A 231 -11.97 0.10 -10.06
N LYS A 232 -13.23 -0.27 -10.32
CA LYS A 232 -14.36 0.65 -10.31
C LYS A 232 -15.09 0.48 -9.00
N PHE A 233 -15.32 1.57 -8.29
CA PHE A 233 -16.05 1.58 -7.03
C PHE A 233 -17.38 2.30 -7.22
N LEU A 234 -18.48 1.58 -6.94
CA LEU A 234 -19.83 2.03 -7.30
C LEU A 234 -20.66 2.45 -6.09
N LYS A 235 -20.48 1.79 -4.94
CA LYS A 235 -21.26 2.02 -3.71
C LYS A 235 -20.53 1.45 -2.50
N GLY A 236 -20.77 2.01 -1.31
CA GLY A 236 -20.41 1.43 -0.01
C GLY A 236 -19.23 2.13 0.64
N SER A 237 -18.45 1.42 1.44
CA SER A 237 -17.23 1.97 2.05
C SER A 237 -16.05 1.02 1.86
N ILE A 238 -14.92 1.60 1.50
CA ILE A 238 -13.64 0.88 1.39
C ILE A 238 -12.54 1.65 2.09
N ARG A 239 -11.63 0.92 2.71
CA ARG A 239 -10.42 1.45 3.31
C ARG A 239 -9.20 0.82 2.67
N VAL A 240 -8.37 1.64 2.04
CA VAL A 240 -7.16 1.21 1.35
C VAL A 240 -5.97 1.43 2.25
N ILE A 241 -5.15 0.40 2.41
CA ILE A 241 -3.88 0.46 3.12
C ILE A 241 -2.79 0.07 2.14
N ASN A 242 -2.06 1.08 1.65
CA ASN A 242 -0.92 0.88 0.77
C ASN A 242 0.36 0.67 1.60
N SER A 243 1.03 -0.44 1.35
CA SER A 243 2.29 -0.82 2.00
C SER A 243 3.50 -0.71 1.06
N ASN A 244 3.29 -0.29 -0.19
CA ASN A 244 4.32 -0.20 -1.21
C ASN A 244 4.73 1.25 -1.52
N LEU A 245 5.96 1.37 -2.00
CA LEU A 245 6.66 2.61 -2.34
C LEU A 245 6.06 3.31 -3.57
N ILE A 246 5.55 2.53 -4.52
CA ILE A 246 4.92 3.06 -5.73
C ILE A 246 3.46 2.65 -5.71
N PRO A 247 2.54 3.62 -5.77
CA PRO A 247 1.14 3.29 -5.90
C PRO A 247 0.88 2.73 -7.30
N TYR A 248 0.26 1.56 -7.35
CA TYR A 248 -0.23 0.98 -8.60
C TYR A 248 -1.76 0.95 -8.65
N LEU A 249 -2.43 1.45 -7.62
CA LEU A 249 -3.88 1.39 -7.48
C LEU A 249 -4.55 2.67 -7.98
N THR A 250 -5.39 2.50 -8.99
CA THR A 250 -6.32 3.51 -9.48
C THR A 250 -7.75 3.07 -9.15
N ILE A 251 -8.53 3.98 -8.57
CA ILE A 251 -9.92 3.74 -8.21
C ILE A 251 -10.77 4.68 -9.06
N GLU A 252 -11.60 4.10 -9.93
CA GLU A 252 -12.58 4.85 -10.71
C GLU A 252 -13.84 5.05 -9.88
N VAL A 253 -14.20 6.31 -9.65
CA VAL A 253 -15.44 6.72 -8.96
C VAL A 253 -16.15 7.77 -9.80
N ASP A 254 -17.37 7.47 -10.23
CA ASP A 254 -18.14 8.28 -11.19
C ASP A 254 -17.28 8.62 -12.44
N ASN A 255 -17.00 9.90 -12.67
CA ASN A 255 -16.19 10.40 -13.78
C ASN A 255 -14.76 10.80 -13.36
N SER A 256 -14.32 10.35 -12.18
CA SER A 256 -13.03 10.72 -11.58
C SER A 256 -12.13 9.50 -11.40
N LEU A 257 -10.82 9.71 -11.55
CA LEU A 257 -9.79 8.72 -11.27
C LEU A 257 -9.06 9.11 -10.00
N ILE A 258 -9.10 8.26 -8.99
CA ILE A 258 -8.36 8.45 -7.75
C ILE A 258 -7.09 7.61 -7.84
N TYR A 259 -5.94 8.28 -7.87
CA TYR A 259 -4.64 7.65 -7.77
C TYR A 259 -4.21 7.63 -6.32
N ASP A 260 -3.98 6.43 -5.82
CA ASP A 260 -3.19 6.24 -4.60
C ASP A 260 -1.83 6.92 -4.81
N ARG A 261 -1.34 7.70 -3.84
CA ARG A 261 0.01 8.30 -3.87
C ARG A 261 0.91 7.79 -2.74
N GLY A 262 0.55 6.66 -2.14
CA GLY A 262 1.28 6.03 -1.04
C GLY A 262 0.72 6.45 0.29
N GLY A 263 -0.43 5.85 0.67
CA GLY A 263 -1.14 6.27 1.87
C GLY A 263 -2.08 5.24 2.48
N THR A 264 -2.80 5.67 3.50
CA THR A 264 -3.99 4.99 4.01
C THR A 264 -5.17 5.95 3.91
N PHE A 265 -6.26 5.50 3.32
CA PHE A 265 -7.41 6.36 3.06
C PHE A 265 -8.70 5.55 2.98
N GLN A 266 -9.81 6.23 3.21
CA GLN A 266 -11.16 5.69 3.14
C GLN A 266 -11.95 6.39 2.05
N ILE A 267 -12.68 5.64 1.24
CA ILE A 267 -13.65 6.15 0.26
C ILE A 267 -15.01 5.61 0.64
N THR A 268 -15.98 6.49 0.83
CA THR A 268 -17.38 6.12 1.07
C THR A 268 -18.27 6.75 0.02
N ILE A 269 -19.14 5.95 -0.59
CA ILE A 269 -20.17 6.41 -1.54
C ILE A 269 -21.52 6.16 -0.87
N ASP A 270 -22.23 7.23 -0.57
CA ASP A 270 -23.55 7.17 0.07
C ASP A 270 -24.67 6.79 -0.92
N ASP A 271 -25.90 6.71 -0.43
CA ASP A 271 -27.08 6.38 -1.24
C ASP A 271 -27.45 7.47 -2.27
N ASN A 272 -26.97 8.70 -2.09
CA ASN A 272 -27.11 9.81 -3.05
C ASN A 272 -25.95 9.85 -4.06
N SER A 273 -25.09 8.82 -4.06
CA SER A 273 -23.85 8.75 -4.84
C SER A 273 -22.83 9.85 -4.50
N TYR A 274 -22.92 10.44 -3.30
CA TYR A 274 -21.92 11.38 -2.82
C TYR A 274 -20.71 10.60 -2.34
N THR A 275 -19.55 10.95 -2.89
CA THR A 275 -18.29 10.32 -2.53
C THR A 275 -17.56 11.15 -1.49
N TYR A 276 -17.16 10.52 -0.40
CA TYR A 276 -16.33 11.10 0.65
C TYR A 276 -14.98 10.39 0.64
N VAL A 277 -13.92 11.13 0.34
CA VAL A 277 -12.54 10.65 0.35
C VAL A 277 -11.83 11.23 1.57
N LYS A 278 -11.49 10.38 2.54
CA LYS A 278 -10.79 10.77 3.78
C LYS A 278 -9.39 10.17 3.77
N VAL A 279 -8.36 11.01 3.89
CA VAL A 279 -6.96 10.55 3.91
C VAL A 279 -6.48 10.46 5.36
N GLU A 280 -6.11 9.27 5.80
CA GLU A 280 -5.58 9.02 7.15
C GLU A 280 -4.05 9.16 7.23
N TYR A 281 -3.38 8.93 6.10
CA TYR A 281 -1.93 8.97 5.98
C TYR A 281 -1.51 9.12 4.52
N GLY A 282 -0.45 9.90 4.25
CA GLY A 282 0.02 10.20 2.91
C GLY A 282 -0.90 11.18 2.20
N TYR A 283 -0.95 11.13 0.87
CA TYR A 283 -1.85 11.96 0.08
C TYR A 283 -2.45 11.17 -1.10
N LEU A 284 -3.45 11.76 -1.74
CA LEU A 284 -4.13 11.24 -2.93
C LEU A 284 -4.17 12.28 -4.02
N GLU A 285 -4.25 11.79 -5.25
CA GLU A 285 -4.53 12.60 -6.43
C GLU A 285 -5.85 12.17 -7.04
N ILE A 286 -6.77 13.11 -7.24
CA ILE A 286 -7.98 12.92 -8.02
C ILE A 286 -7.78 13.62 -9.36
N GLU A 287 -7.89 12.88 -10.45
CA GLU A 287 -7.92 13.42 -11.79
C GLU A 287 -9.36 13.41 -12.34
N GLN A 288 -9.80 14.56 -12.83
CA GLN A 288 -11.08 14.69 -13.50
C GLN A 288 -10.95 15.66 -14.68
N LYS A 289 -11.35 15.22 -15.88
CA LYS A 289 -11.30 16.03 -17.12
C LYS A 289 -9.92 16.68 -17.36
N GLY A 290 -8.84 15.96 -17.05
CA GLY A 290 -7.45 16.42 -17.21
C GLY A 290 -6.97 17.42 -16.14
N ARG A 291 -7.77 17.69 -15.10
CA ARG A 291 -7.35 18.49 -13.94
C ARG A 291 -7.04 17.59 -12.75
N LYS A 292 -6.00 17.94 -12.01
CA LYS A 292 -5.57 17.23 -10.81
C LYS A 292 -6.01 17.99 -9.55
N PHE A 293 -6.41 17.23 -8.55
CA PHE A 293 -6.77 17.71 -7.22
C PHE A 293 -6.03 16.85 -6.21
N PHE A 294 -5.39 17.46 -5.22
CA PHE A 294 -4.61 16.74 -4.23
C PHE A 294 -5.30 16.81 -2.86
N ILE A 295 -5.26 15.71 -2.12
CA ILE A 295 -5.85 15.59 -0.79
C ILE A 295 -4.78 15.04 0.14
N ASP A 296 -4.37 15.80 1.14
CA ASP A 296 -3.36 15.37 2.10
C ASP A 296 -3.97 14.69 3.33
N GLU A 297 -3.11 14.05 4.12
CA GLU A 297 -3.40 13.51 5.44
C GLU A 297 -4.23 14.46 6.31
N GLY A 298 -5.28 13.92 6.91
CA GLY A 298 -6.18 14.67 7.78
C GLY A 298 -7.21 15.51 7.02
N TYR A 299 -7.25 15.44 5.69
CA TYR A 299 -8.26 16.10 4.87
C TYR A 299 -9.34 15.13 4.38
N ILE A 300 -10.51 15.71 4.14
CA ILE A 300 -11.67 15.10 3.48
C ILE A 300 -11.94 15.89 2.20
N CYS A 301 -12.23 15.20 1.11
CA CYS A 301 -12.77 15.77 -0.11
C CYS A 301 -14.12 15.13 -0.42
N GLU A 302 -15.11 15.95 -0.71
CA GLU A 302 -16.42 15.53 -1.19
C GLU A 302 -16.44 15.58 -2.72
N VAL A 303 -17.10 14.60 -3.35
CA VAL A 303 -17.34 14.60 -4.79
C VAL A 303 -18.81 14.27 -5.01
N ARG A 304 -19.59 15.24 -5.53
CA ARG A 304 -20.98 15.00 -5.91
C ARG A 304 -21.06 14.44 -7.35
N PRO A 305 -22.08 13.62 -7.67
CA PRO A 305 -22.24 13.05 -9.01
C PRO A 305 -22.21 14.10 -10.11
N ASN A 306 -21.49 13.84 -11.21
CA ASN A 306 -21.37 14.73 -12.37
C ASN A 306 -20.81 16.14 -12.08
N THR A 307 -20.19 16.35 -10.90
CA THR A 307 -19.56 17.62 -10.52
C THR A 307 -18.04 17.46 -10.37
N HIS A 308 -17.33 18.57 -10.16
CA HIS A 308 -15.91 18.53 -9.84
C HIS A 308 -15.66 18.05 -8.40
N PRO A 309 -14.46 17.52 -8.09
CA PRO A 309 -14.03 17.35 -6.71
C PRO A 309 -14.16 18.68 -5.93
N GLY A 310 -14.73 18.60 -4.74
CA GLY A 310 -14.84 19.72 -3.81
C GLY A 310 -13.47 20.16 -3.30
N VAL A 311 -13.41 21.33 -2.67
CA VAL A 311 -12.19 21.79 -2.01
C VAL A 311 -11.94 20.92 -0.78
N PRO A 312 -10.76 20.28 -0.65
CA PRO A 312 -10.44 19.49 0.53
C PRO A 312 -10.43 20.36 1.79
N TYR A 313 -11.00 19.84 2.87
CA TYR A 313 -11.03 20.49 4.18
C TYR A 313 -10.59 19.53 5.27
N ARG A 314 -10.06 20.04 6.38
CA ARG A 314 -9.60 19.17 7.46
C ARG A 314 -10.74 18.46 8.17
N VAL A 315 -10.49 17.23 8.62
CA VAL A 315 -11.43 16.42 9.40
C VAL A 315 -11.91 17.18 10.65
N ASP A 316 -11.01 17.90 11.32
CA ASP A 316 -11.22 18.67 12.54
C ASP A 316 -11.67 20.13 12.31
N ALA A 317 -11.86 20.55 11.06
CA ALA A 317 -12.33 21.91 10.76
C ALA A 317 -13.73 22.18 11.36
N PRO A 318 -14.04 23.44 11.73
CA PRO A 318 -15.36 23.82 12.23
C PRO A 318 -16.48 23.50 11.21
N ASP A 319 -17.66 23.11 11.71
CA ASP A 319 -18.80 22.76 10.84
C ASP A 319 -19.26 23.93 9.96
N GLU A 320 -19.10 25.16 10.46
CA GLU A 320 -19.37 26.40 9.72
C GLU A 320 -18.42 26.55 8.52
N LEU A 321 -17.12 26.27 8.68
CA LEU A 321 -16.15 26.27 7.59
C LEU A 321 -16.52 25.20 6.55
N LYS A 322 -16.82 23.97 7.00
CA LYS A 322 -17.24 22.86 6.13
C LYS A 322 -18.50 23.22 5.35
N SER A 323 -19.48 23.87 6.00
CA SER A 323 -20.71 24.30 5.35
C SER A 323 -20.46 25.37 4.28
N GLU A 324 -19.62 26.37 4.55
CA GLU A 324 -19.32 27.41 3.56
C GLU A 324 -18.54 26.87 2.35
N ILE A 325 -17.65 25.89 2.56
CA ILE A 325 -16.97 25.19 1.47
C ILE A 325 -17.99 24.46 0.58
N ARG A 326 -18.94 23.72 1.18
CA ARG A 326 -20.00 23.05 0.41
C ARG A 326 -20.87 24.04 -0.38
N LYS A 327 -21.20 25.19 0.22
CA LYS A 327 -21.96 26.23 -0.47
C LYS A 327 -21.21 26.78 -1.68
N LEU A 328 -19.91 27.05 -1.51
CA LEU A 328 -19.05 27.50 -2.60
C LEU A 328 -18.99 26.46 -3.73
N ASP A 329 -18.80 25.19 -3.38
CA ASP A 329 -18.62 24.11 -4.36
C ASP A 329 -19.90 23.72 -5.09
N TYR A 330 -21.07 23.80 -4.43
CA TYR A 330 -22.28 23.16 -4.93
C TYR A 330 -23.57 23.98 -4.86
N GLU A 331 -23.59 25.12 -4.16
CA GLU A 331 -24.82 25.90 -3.89
C GLU A 331 -24.66 27.38 -4.24
N SER A 332 -23.72 27.70 -5.13
CA SER A 332 -23.49 29.06 -5.65
C SER A 332 -23.10 30.11 -4.60
N GLY A 333 -22.30 29.72 -3.60
CA GLY A 333 -21.84 30.61 -2.52
C GLY A 333 -20.99 31.80 -3.00
N GLY A 334 -20.25 31.64 -4.10
CA GLY A 334 -19.45 32.69 -4.72
C GLY A 334 -18.45 33.36 -3.77
N ASP A 335 -18.16 34.63 -4.04
CA ASP A 335 -17.15 35.41 -3.31
C ASP A 335 -17.49 35.64 -1.82
N GLU A 336 -18.78 35.61 -1.45
CA GLU A 336 -19.21 35.74 -0.05
C GLU A 336 -18.75 34.53 0.79
N SER A 337 -18.93 33.32 0.25
CA SER A 337 -18.42 32.11 0.91
C SER A 337 -16.89 32.11 0.96
N VAL A 338 -16.20 32.57 -0.07
CA VAL A 338 -14.73 32.71 -0.05
C VAL A 338 -14.29 33.63 1.09
N GLN A 339 -14.94 34.78 1.26
CA GLN A 339 -14.63 35.71 2.35
C GLN A 339 -14.82 35.08 3.73
N LYS A 340 -15.93 34.37 3.94
CA LYS A 340 -16.21 33.67 5.21
C LYS A 340 -15.18 32.58 5.49
N ILE A 341 -14.85 31.77 4.49
CA ILE A 341 -13.82 30.73 4.61
C ILE A 341 -12.48 31.36 4.99
N ILE A 342 -12.08 32.45 4.31
CA ILE A 342 -10.86 33.19 4.64
C ILE A 342 -10.91 33.69 6.09
N SER A 343 -12.03 34.21 6.60
CA SER A 343 -12.08 34.69 7.99
C SER A 343 -11.97 33.58 9.05
N MET A 344 -12.43 32.37 8.75
CA MET A 344 -12.42 31.23 9.68
C MET A 344 -11.14 30.40 9.59
N ALA A 345 -10.47 30.41 8.43
CA ALA A 345 -9.30 29.56 8.18
C ALA A 345 -8.11 29.93 9.08
N THR A 346 -7.53 28.89 9.68
CA THR A 346 -6.34 28.93 10.52
C THR A 346 -5.09 28.47 9.76
N GLU A 347 -3.92 28.48 10.39
CA GLU A 347 -2.67 27.96 9.80
C GLU A 347 -2.81 26.52 9.27
N SER A 348 -3.59 25.67 9.94
CA SER A 348 -3.77 24.28 9.49
C SER A 348 -4.57 24.15 8.20
N ASP A 349 -5.32 25.18 7.79
CA ASP A 349 -6.24 25.14 6.64
C ASP A 349 -5.62 25.70 5.34
N MET A 350 -4.30 25.87 5.29
CA MET A 350 -3.65 26.53 4.15
C MET A 350 -3.78 25.73 2.83
N LEU A 351 -3.81 24.39 2.88
CA LEU A 351 -4.11 23.59 1.69
C LEU A 351 -5.56 23.74 1.23
N THR A 352 -6.51 23.93 2.15
CA THR A 352 -7.89 24.30 1.82
C THR A 352 -7.91 25.64 1.09
N LEU A 353 -7.23 26.66 1.63
CA LEU A 353 -7.18 27.98 1.00
C LEU A 353 -6.52 27.94 -0.38
N LEU A 354 -5.46 27.14 -0.55
CA LEU A 354 -4.82 26.94 -1.86
C LEU A 354 -5.80 26.30 -2.85
N GLY A 355 -6.58 25.30 -2.41
CA GLY A 355 -7.63 24.66 -3.21
C GLY A 355 -8.80 25.58 -3.60
N LEU A 356 -8.99 26.71 -2.89
CA LEU A 356 -10.00 27.73 -3.24
C LEU A 356 -9.56 28.63 -4.40
N ILE A 357 -8.25 28.79 -4.65
CA ILE A 357 -7.75 29.74 -5.66
C ILE A 357 -8.40 29.50 -7.03
N PRO A 358 -8.46 28.26 -7.57
CA PRO A 358 -9.09 28.01 -8.86
C PRO A 358 -10.61 28.25 -8.89
N LYS A 359 -11.26 28.32 -7.72
CA LYS A 359 -12.72 28.50 -7.57
C LYS A 359 -13.13 29.92 -7.19
N SER A 360 -12.16 30.80 -6.99
CA SER A 360 -12.37 32.18 -6.58
C SER A 360 -12.23 33.16 -7.74
N SER A 361 -12.85 34.34 -7.59
CA SER A 361 -12.65 35.46 -8.51
C SER A 361 -11.22 36.02 -8.44
N GLU A 362 -10.81 36.75 -9.48
CA GLU A 362 -9.44 37.26 -9.60
C GLU A 362 -9.01 38.15 -8.42
N SER A 363 -9.94 38.93 -7.86
CA SER A 363 -9.70 39.76 -6.68
C SER A 363 -9.36 38.91 -5.45
N TYR A 364 -10.10 37.84 -5.21
CA TYR A 364 -9.88 36.94 -4.08
C TYR A 364 -8.65 36.03 -4.25
N ARG A 365 -8.23 35.70 -5.48
CA ARG A 365 -6.98 34.95 -5.70
C ARG A 365 -5.76 35.65 -5.10
N SER A 366 -5.71 36.98 -5.22
CA SER A 366 -4.61 37.78 -4.63
C SER A 366 -4.69 37.79 -3.10
N VAL A 367 -5.90 37.85 -2.54
CA VAL A 367 -6.12 37.79 -1.08
C VAL A 367 -5.71 36.43 -0.53
N LEU A 368 -6.12 35.35 -1.19
CA LEU A 368 -5.75 33.97 -0.84
C LEU A 368 -4.23 33.78 -0.92
N PHE A 369 -3.59 34.25 -1.99
CA PHE A 369 -2.13 34.21 -2.13
C PHE A 369 -1.44 34.88 -0.94
N ASN A 370 -1.85 36.10 -0.59
CA ASN A 370 -1.25 36.85 0.51
C ASN A 370 -1.46 36.15 1.86
N LYS A 371 -2.65 35.57 2.08
CA LYS A 371 -2.93 34.85 3.32
C LYS A 371 -2.10 33.57 3.45
N ILE A 372 -1.96 32.79 2.37
CA ILE A 372 -1.17 31.56 2.37
C ILE A 372 0.32 31.88 2.53
N SER A 373 0.84 32.85 1.77
CA SER A 373 2.26 33.24 1.79
C SER A 373 2.73 33.82 3.13
N ALA A 374 1.83 34.30 3.98
CA ALA A 374 2.14 34.74 5.33
C ALA A 374 2.59 33.59 6.25
N TYR A 375 2.12 32.36 5.99
CA TYR A 375 2.50 31.16 6.74
C TYR A 375 3.48 30.28 5.94
N TYR A 376 3.22 30.11 4.65
CA TYR A 376 3.98 29.25 3.74
C TYR A 376 4.42 30.04 2.49
N PRO A 377 5.60 30.69 2.54
CA PRO A 377 6.12 31.47 1.41
C PRO A 377 6.15 30.65 0.11
N PRO A 378 5.83 31.27 -1.04
CA PRO A 378 5.86 30.56 -2.31
C PRO A 378 7.28 30.06 -2.64
N PRO A 379 7.45 28.80 -3.07
CA PRO A 379 8.75 28.27 -3.44
C PRO A 379 9.29 28.92 -4.72
N SER A 380 10.56 28.67 -5.03
CA SER A 380 11.20 29.19 -6.24
C SER A 380 10.39 28.84 -7.51
N GLY A 381 10.14 29.85 -8.35
CA GLY A 381 9.36 29.71 -9.58
C GLY A 381 7.84 29.87 -9.40
N VAL A 382 7.33 29.98 -8.18
CA VAL A 382 5.93 30.31 -7.90
C VAL A 382 5.79 31.82 -7.71
N THR A 383 4.91 32.45 -8.49
CA THR A 383 4.70 33.90 -8.46
C THR A 383 3.23 34.24 -8.26
N LEU A 384 2.94 35.40 -7.66
CA LEU A 384 1.57 35.92 -7.55
C LEU A 384 0.86 35.96 -8.91
N ALA A 385 1.54 36.47 -9.94
CA ALA A 385 0.97 36.59 -11.28
C ALA A 385 0.60 35.22 -11.88
N GLY A 386 1.41 34.19 -11.67
CA GLY A 386 1.10 32.84 -12.14
C GLY A 386 -0.05 32.20 -11.36
N ILE A 387 -0.07 32.35 -10.03
CA ILE A 387 -1.15 31.84 -9.19
C ILE A 387 -2.49 32.51 -9.52
N VAL A 388 -2.53 33.84 -9.69
CA VAL A 388 -3.75 34.57 -10.10
C VAL A 388 -4.26 34.12 -11.48
N LYS A 389 -3.34 33.78 -12.39
CA LYS A 389 -3.63 33.22 -13.71
C LYS A 389 -3.94 31.71 -13.70
N LEU A 390 -3.94 31.06 -12.54
CA LEU A 390 -4.20 29.64 -12.34
C LEU A 390 -3.20 28.72 -13.09
N ASP A 391 -1.93 29.13 -13.13
CA ASP A 391 -0.84 28.29 -13.61
C ASP A 391 -0.79 26.99 -12.77
N GLN A 392 -1.06 25.85 -13.43
CA GLN A 392 -1.23 24.55 -12.76
C GLN A 392 0.08 24.07 -12.14
N ASP A 393 1.20 24.27 -12.82
CA ASP A 393 2.51 23.84 -12.33
C ASP A 393 2.91 24.65 -11.09
N MET A 394 2.58 25.94 -11.06
CA MET A 394 2.82 26.77 -9.88
C MET A 394 1.92 26.40 -8.69
N LEU A 395 0.64 26.10 -8.94
CA LEU A 395 -0.28 25.63 -7.90
C LEU A 395 0.18 24.28 -7.32
N GLU A 396 0.57 23.33 -8.18
CA GLU A 396 1.07 22.01 -7.78
C GLU A 396 2.37 22.12 -6.96
N LYS A 397 3.33 22.92 -7.42
CA LYS A 397 4.58 23.16 -6.67
C LYS A 397 4.33 23.78 -5.30
N TRP A 398 3.43 24.75 -5.21
CA TRP A 398 3.14 25.37 -3.91
C TRP A 398 2.41 24.40 -2.99
N TRP A 399 1.51 23.56 -3.53
CA TRP A 399 0.84 22.51 -2.76
C TRP A 399 1.86 21.57 -2.12
N PHE A 400 2.82 21.06 -2.89
CA PHE A 400 3.87 20.18 -2.36
C PHE A 400 4.80 20.88 -1.36
N GLU A 401 5.07 22.18 -1.53
CA GLU A 401 5.87 22.93 -0.55
C GLU A 401 5.13 23.12 0.78
N ILE A 402 3.82 23.37 0.76
CA ILE A 402 3.01 23.47 1.99
C ILE A 402 2.93 22.09 2.65
N GLU A 403 2.63 21.06 1.87
CA GLU A 403 2.47 19.69 2.35
C GLU A 403 3.77 19.15 2.96
N TRP A 404 4.93 19.53 2.43
CA TRP A 404 6.24 19.23 3.02
C TRP A 404 6.44 19.80 4.44
N GLN A 405 5.87 20.97 4.71
CA GLN A 405 6.12 21.75 5.92
C GLN A 405 5.16 21.41 7.07
N ILE A 406 4.04 20.72 6.79
CA ILE A 406 3.09 20.21 7.79
C ILE A 406 3.47 18.78 8.23
#